data_AF-A0A553KPA3-F1
#
_entry.id   AF-A0A553KPA3-F1
#
_cell.length_a   1.000
_cell.length_b   1.000
_cell.length_c   1.000
_cell.angle_alpha   90.00
_cell.angle_beta   90.00
_cell.angle_gamma   90.00
#
_symmetry.space_group_name_H-M   'P 1'
#
loop_
_entity.id
_entity.type
_entity.pdbx_description
1 polymer ?
#
loop_
_entity_poly.entity_id
_entity_poly.type
_entity_poly.pdbx_seq_one_letter_code
_entity_poly.pdbx_strand_id
1 'polypeptide(L)'
;MFCYQCEQTATGGCKVVGVCGKNEDLASIQDTIVFALKGIAAYATHARELGYTDPEVDAITHEALYFTLTNVNFHFQEHVDMAMKVGSAAIKVMELLDRAHTERFGIPQPITVTQNKIEGKCIVVTGHNLLALEELLKQTEGKGINVYTHSEMLPAHGYPALRKYPHLKGNIGKAWYDQRKLFEEFPGAILATTNCVMPIKGTYSDRFFSYEVAGLEGVTKIEHNDFTPIIEKALQLPAAHIDSDQKLVTGYHHETVIGLAPELISAVHEGKIRRFFVIAGCDAPGKGGNYYRELAASLPNDTVILTTSCGKFRFNDIDFGTVGNTGIPRYIDLGQCNNSISTVKIARALADALHCDINELPVSIVLSWFEQKAIAILLGLFSLGITDIRIGPKVPEFLTPGVVHFLQNTFHLKVIGDPQEDLADMLAK
;
A
#
# COMPACT_ATOMS: atom_id res chain seq x y z
N MET A 1 -22.90 -15.41 -1.25
CA MET A 1 -21.79 -15.98 -0.43
C MET A 1 -21.08 -17.13 -1.16
N PHE A 2 -19.90 -17.57 -0.70
CA PHE A 2 -19.30 -18.85 -1.10
C PHE A 2 -18.52 -19.48 0.08
N CYS A 3 -19.13 -20.44 0.79
CA CYS A 3 -18.52 -21.06 1.97
C CYS A 3 -18.45 -22.60 1.83
N TYR A 4 -17.23 -23.14 1.96
CA TYR A 4 -16.91 -24.57 1.75
C TYR A 4 -16.02 -25.18 2.84
N GLN A 5 -15.93 -24.54 4.01
CA GLN A 5 -14.95 -24.90 5.04
C GLN A 5 -15.33 -26.10 5.93
N CYS A 6 -16.55 -26.63 5.81
CA CYS A 6 -17.03 -27.74 6.64
C CYS A 6 -17.49 -28.91 5.78
N GLU A 7 -17.49 -30.11 6.39
CA GLU A 7 -17.86 -31.35 5.73
C GLU A 7 -19.32 -31.36 5.22
N GLN A 8 -20.22 -30.70 5.96
CA GLN A 8 -21.64 -30.57 5.60
C GLN A 8 -21.92 -29.54 4.49
N THR A 9 -20.89 -29.00 3.83
CA THR A 9 -21.09 -28.02 2.76
C THR A 9 -21.91 -28.62 1.61
N ALA A 10 -22.78 -27.80 1.00
CA ALA A 10 -23.48 -28.23 -0.20
C ALA A 10 -22.48 -28.59 -1.30
N THR A 11 -22.84 -29.53 -2.20
CA THR A 11 -21.98 -29.91 -3.32
C THR A 11 -21.57 -28.67 -4.13
N GLY A 12 -20.26 -28.40 -4.19
CA GLY A 12 -19.72 -27.20 -4.85
C GLY A 12 -19.79 -25.90 -4.03
N GLY A 13 -19.99 -25.97 -2.71
CA GLY A 13 -19.99 -24.86 -1.77
C GLY A 13 -21.38 -24.26 -1.50
N CYS A 14 -21.57 -23.72 -0.28
CA CYS A 14 -22.78 -22.99 0.09
C CYS A 14 -22.79 -21.60 -0.57
N LYS A 15 -23.79 -21.32 -1.42
CA LYS A 15 -23.85 -20.11 -2.27
C LYS A 15 -24.92 -19.08 -1.86
N VAL A 16 -25.99 -19.53 -1.20
CA VAL A 16 -27.14 -18.70 -0.80
C VAL A 16 -27.22 -18.61 0.72
N VAL A 17 -27.28 -19.76 1.38
CA VAL A 17 -27.22 -19.91 2.83
C VAL A 17 -26.34 -21.13 3.15
N GLY A 18 -25.63 -21.10 4.27
CA GLY A 18 -24.90 -22.26 4.78
C GLY A 18 -25.85 -23.35 5.27
N VAL A 19 -25.49 -24.61 5.07
CA VAL A 19 -26.21 -25.75 5.70
C VAL A 19 -26.24 -25.62 7.23
N CYS A 20 -25.22 -24.98 7.80
CA CYS A 20 -25.15 -24.61 9.22
C CYS A 20 -26.04 -23.42 9.64
N GLY A 21 -26.79 -22.81 8.73
CA GLY A 21 -27.63 -21.64 8.99
C GLY A 21 -26.93 -20.28 8.83
N LYS A 22 -25.62 -20.24 8.49
CA LYS A 22 -24.90 -18.98 8.23
C LYS A 22 -25.47 -18.29 6.99
N ASN A 23 -26.02 -17.08 7.15
CA ASN A 23 -26.52 -16.28 6.02
C ASN A 23 -25.37 -15.63 5.23
N GLU A 24 -25.71 -14.99 4.12
CA GLU A 24 -24.71 -14.42 3.22
C GLU A 24 -23.95 -13.20 3.80
N ASP A 25 -24.62 -12.36 4.58
CA ASP A 25 -24.00 -11.17 5.19
C ASP A 25 -22.99 -11.56 6.27
N LEU A 26 -23.31 -12.55 7.10
CA LEU A 26 -22.37 -13.09 8.07
C LEU A 26 -21.17 -13.73 7.37
N ALA A 27 -21.40 -14.49 6.29
CA ALA A 27 -20.31 -15.05 5.50
C ALA A 27 -19.44 -13.94 4.88
N SER A 28 -20.04 -12.87 4.39
CA SER A 28 -19.37 -11.70 3.83
C SER A 28 -18.48 -10.96 4.84
N ILE A 29 -18.97 -10.76 6.07
CA ILE A 29 -18.17 -10.14 7.14
C ILE A 29 -17.04 -11.09 7.59
N GLN A 30 -17.28 -12.41 7.68
CA GLN A 30 -16.22 -13.37 7.99
C GLN A 30 -15.12 -13.39 6.91
N ASP A 31 -15.49 -13.34 5.63
CA ASP A 31 -14.51 -13.22 4.54
C ASP A 31 -13.70 -11.92 4.65
N THR A 32 -14.38 -10.81 4.98
CA THR A 32 -13.75 -9.50 5.20
C THR A 32 -12.73 -9.55 6.35
N ILE A 33 -13.09 -10.19 7.48
CA ILE A 33 -12.19 -10.43 8.62
C ILE A 33 -10.97 -11.23 8.18
N VAL A 34 -11.17 -12.38 7.52
CA VAL A 34 -10.06 -13.24 7.07
C VAL A 34 -9.15 -12.52 6.07
N PHE A 35 -9.70 -11.69 5.18
CA PHE A 35 -8.89 -10.90 4.26
C PHE A 35 -8.11 -9.81 4.97
N ALA A 36 -8.69 -9.08 5.93
CA ALA A 36 -7.93 -8.12 6.72
C ALA A 36 -6.80 -8.80 7.52
N LEU A 37 -7.04 -9.98 8.09
CA LEU A 37 -6.02 -10.76 8.79
C LEU A 37 -4.84 -11.15 7.88
N LYS A 38 -5.06 -11.40 6.59
CA LYS A 38 -3.96 -11.61 5.62
C LYS A 38 -3.12 -10.34 5.42
N GLY A 39 -3.76 -9.18 5.40
CA GLY A 39 -3.07 -7.88 5.35
C GLY A 39 -2.23 -7.63 6.62
N ILE A 40 -2.82 -7.88 7.79
CA ILE A 40 -2.13 -7.79 9.09
C ILE A 40 -0.95 -8.74 9.15
N ALA A 41 -1.13 -10.00 8.71
CA ALA A 41 -0.05 -10.98 8.66
C ALA A 41 1.10 -10.54 7.76
N ALA A 42 0.84 -9.87 6.64
CA ALA A 42 1.89 -9.32 5.78
C ALA A 42 2.74 -8.28 6.50
N TYR A 43 2.13 -7.35 7.23
CA TYR A 43 2.84 -6.33 8.01
C TYR A 43 3.55 -6.93 9.23
N ALA A 44 2.89 -7.82 9.98
CA ALA A 44 3.44 -8.48 11.16
C ALA A 44 4.64 -9.36 10.81
N THR A 45 4.61 -10.06 9.67
CA THR A 45 5.74 -10.86 9.19
C THR A 45 6.95 -9.97 8.94
N HIS A 46 6.76 -8.84 8.26
CA HIS A 46 7.86 -7.92 7.99
C HIS A 46 8.39 -7.23 9.26
N ALA A 47 7.52 -6.86 10.19
CA ALA A 47 7.93 -6.30 11.48
C ALA A 47 8.78 -7.32 12.29
N ARG A 48 8.40 -8.61 12.26
CA ARG A 48 9.13 -9.68 12.94
C ARG A 48 10.54 -9.89 12.40
N GLU A 49 10.74 -9.78 11.09
CA GLU A 49 12.08 -9.84 10.47
C GLU A 49 13.01 -8.74 11.00
N LEU A 50 12.44 -7.60 11.39
CA LEU A 50 13.14 -6.48 12.00
C LEU A 50 13.25 -6.60 13.53
N GLY A 51 12.75 -7.68 14.13
CA GLY A 51 12.78 -7.93 15.58
C GLY A 51 11.60 -7.36 16.36
N TYR A 52 10.53 -6.89 15.70
CA TYR A 52 9.38 -6.27 16.33
C TYR A 52 8.18 -7.20 16.35
N THR A 53 7.51 -7.30 17.50
CA THR A 53 6.26 -8.05 17.70
C THR A 53 5.29 -7.24 18.54
N ASP A 54 4.00 -7.57 18.43
CA ASP A 54 2.96 -7.01 19.30
C ASP A 54 2.02 -8.13 19.77
N PRO A 55 2.01 -8.48 21.07
CA PRO A 55 1.18 -9.57 21.58
C PRO A 55 -0.33 -9.37 21.41
N GLU A 56 -0.81 -8.12 21.33
CA GLU A 56 -2.23 -7.84 21.14
C GLU A 56 -2.65 -8.10 19.69
N VAL A 57 -1.83 -7.71 18.71
CA VAL A 57 -2.05 -8.05 17.30
C VAL A 57 -2.13 -9.57 17.13
N ASP A 58 -1.25 -10.31 17.80
CA ASP A 58 -1.24 -11.78 17.77
C ASP A 58 -2.49 -12.36 18.43
N ALA A 59 -2.86 -11.88 19.61
CA ALA A 59 -4.07 -12.32 20.30
C ALA A 59 -5.34 -12.09 19.47
N ILE A 60 -5.49 -10.89 18.87
CA ILE A 60 -6.61 -10.56 17.99
C ILE A 60 -6.62 -11.46 16.75
N THR A 61 -5.46 -11.77 16.18
CA THR A 61 -5.35 -12.67 15.02
C THR A 61 -5.88 -14.06 15.36
N HIS A 62 -5.48 -14.62 16.51
CA HIS A 62 -5.96 -15.93 16.96
C HIS A 62 -7.46 -15.93 17.26
N GLU A 63 -7.94 -14.90 17.97
CA GLU A 63 -9.35 -14.75 18.32
C GLU A 63 -10.24 -14.62 17.08
N ALA A 64 -9.87 -13.76 16.14
CA ALA A 64 -10.63 -13.53 14.91
C ALA A 64 -10.67 -14.76 14.01
N LEU A 65 -9.56 -15.53 13.88
CA LEU A 65 -9.59 -16.80 13.16
C LEU A 65 -10.56 -17.80 13.80
N TYR A 66 -10.52 -17.96 15.12
CA TYR A 66 -11.43 -18.85 15.82
C TYR A 66 -12.90 -18.39 15.68
N PHE A 67 -13.14 -17.08 15.73
CA PHE A 67 -14.46 -16.48 15.53
C PHE A 67 -15.10 -16.86 14.19
N THR A 68 -14.31 -17.03 13.13
CA THR A 68 -14.78 -17.40 11.78
C THR A 68 -14.97 -18.91 11.56
N LEU A 69 -14.66 -19.73 12.56
CA LEU A 69 -14.79 -21.19 12.48
C LEU A 69 -16.28 -21.62 12.42
N THR A 70 -16.53 -22.78 11.82
CA THR A 70 -17.87 -23.37 11.71
C THR A 70 -18.55 -23.49 13.08
N ASN A 71 -19.80 -23.00 13.17
CA ASN A 71 -20.66 -23.06 14.35
C ASN A 71 -20.16 -22.30 15.59
N VAL A 72 -19.30 -21.28 15.43
CA VAL A 72 -18.84 -20.44 16.55
C VAL A 72 -19.76 -19.25 16.80
N ASN A 73 -20.02 -18.43 15.77
CA ASN A 73 -20.79 -17.20 15.94
C ASN A 73 -21.76 -16.97 14.77
N PHE A 74 -22.97 -16.51 15.07
CA PHE A 74 -24.02 -16.15 14.10
C PHE A 74 -24.67 -14.78 14.40
N HIS A 75 -24.11 -13.99 15.33
CA HIS A 75 -24.65 -12.70 15.73
C HIS A 75 -24.04 -11.57 14.88
N PHE A 76 -24.89 -10.82 14.14
CA PHE A 76 -24.43 -9.81 13.19
C PHE A 76 -23.58 -8.70 13.84
N GLN A 77 -24.03 -8.10 14.95
CA GLN A 77 -23.28 -7.01 15.58
C GLN A 77 -21.90 -7.47 16.08
N GLU A 78 -21.80 -8.65 16.72
CA GLU A 78 -20.51 -9.21 17.14
C GLU A 78 -19.55 -9.46 15.98
N HIS A 79 -20.06 -9.74 14.76
CA HIS A 79 -19.21 -9.81 13.56
C HIS A 79 -18.68 -8.44 13.15
N VAL A 80 -19.52 -7.39 13.24
CA VAL A 80 -19.10 -6.01 13.00
C VAL A 80 -18.05 -5.59 14.04
N ASP A 81 -18.29 -5.87 15.31
CA ASP A 81 -17.39 -5.53 16.42
C ASP A 81 -16.04 -6.26 16.27
N MET A 82 -16.07 -7.54 15.86
CA MET A 82 -14.86 -8.30 15.53
C MET A 82 -14.12 -7.69 14.34
N ALA A 83 -14.82 -7.24 13.29
CA ALA A 83 -14.19 -6.56 12.16
C ALA A 83 -13.53 -5.24 12.58
N MET A 84 -14.14 -4.47 13.48
CA MET A 84 -13.54 -3.25 14.04
C MET A 84 -12.33 -3.55 14.92
N LYS A 85 -12.38 -4.62 15.72
CA LYS A 85 -11.24 -5.11 16.52
C LYS A 85 -10.07 -5.58 15.64
N VAL A 86 -10.36 -6.22 14.51
CA VAL A 86 -9.34 -6.53 13.49
C VAL A 86 -8.80 -5.25 12.85
N GLY A 87 -9.65 -4.25 12.62
CA GLY A 87 -9.24 -2.90 12.19
C GLY A 87 -8.24 -2.24 13.14
N SER A 88 -8.48 -2.30 14.45
CA SER A 88 -7.55 -1.73 15.43
C SER A 88 -6.20 -2.47 15.44
N ALA A 89 -6.20 -3.80 15.25
CA ALA A 89 -4.97 -4.57 15.03
C ALA A 89 -4.23 -4.14 13.75
N ALA A 90 -4.94 -3.78 12.68
CA ALA A 90 -4.34 -3.25 11.46
C ALA A 90 -3.65 -1.90 11.68
N ILE A 91 -4.26 -0.99 12.45
CA ILE A 91 -3.60 0.26 12.86
C ILE A 91 -2.33 -0.04 13.65
N LYS A 92 -2.44 -0.89 14.67
CA LYS A 92 -1.34 -1.20 15.58
C LYS A 92 -0.14 -1.85 14.88
N VAL A 93 -0.38 -2.80 13.96
CA VAL A 93 0.71 -3.44 13.21
C VAL A 93 1.37 -2.49 12.21
N MET A 94 0.62 -1.55 11.64
CA MET A 94 1.21 -0.51 10.77
C MET A 94 2.06 0.48 11.58
N GLU A 95 1.62 0.87 12.78
CA GLU A 95 2.45 1.67 13.71
C GLU A 95 3.71 0.92 14.14
N LEU A 96 3.60 -0.37 14.44
CA LEU A 96 4.72 -1.24 14.77
C LEU A 96 5.75 -1.28 13.63
N LEU A 97 5.29 -1.47 12.40
CA LEU A 97 6.15 -1.57 11.23
C LEU A 97 6.77 -0.21 10.86
N ASP A 98 6.00 0.87 10.96
CA ASP A 98 6.51 2.25 10.79
C ASP A 98 7.67 2.52 11.76
N ARG A 99 7.51 2.20 13.04
CA ARG A 99 8.60 2.30 14.04
C ARG A 99 9.79 1.41 13.67
N ALA A 100 9.55 0.16 13.29
CA ALA A 100 10.62 -0.76 12.90
C ALA A 100 11.44 -0.22 11.71
N HIS A 101 10.76 0.39 10.72
CA HIS A 101 11.40 1.03 9.58
C HIS A 101 12.18 2.27 9.98
N THR A 102 11.61 3.19 10.75
CA THR A 102 12.26 4.46 11.10
C THR A 102 13.43 4.27 12.06
N GLU A 103 13.32 3.37 13.04
CA GLU A 103 14.43 3.06 13.96
C GLU A 103 15.60 2.38 13.24
N ARG A 104 15.32 1.52 12.25
CA ARG A 104 16.37 0.80 11.50
C ARG A 104 16.99 1.64 10.38
N PHE A 105 16.16 2.31 9.61
CA PHE A 105 16.56 2.93 8.34
C PHE A 105 16.55 4.47 8.36
N GLY A 106 16.08 5.08 9.45
CA GLY A 106 15.91 6.52 9.61
C GLY A 106 14.57 7.02 9.08
N ILE A 107 14.20 8.24 9.47
CA ILE A 107 12.96 8.89 9.00
C ILE A 107 13.12 9.25 7.51
N PRO A 108 12.19 8.82 6.62
CA PRO A 108 12.23 9.17 5.21
C PRO A 108 12.32 10.69 4.96
N GLN A 109 13.18 11.06 4.02
CA GLN A 109 13.38 12.45 3.58
C GLN A 109 12.96 12.61 2.11
N PRO A 110 12.30 13.73 1.73
CA PRO A 110 11.87 13.97 0.37
C PRO A 110 13.05 13.91 -0.61
N ILE A 111 12.84 13.20 -1.71
CA ILE A 111 13.86 12.99 -2.74
C ILE A 111 13.23 12.86 -4.12
N THR A 112 13.93 13.39 -5.12
CA THR A 112 13.68 13.14 -6.53
C THR A 112 14.54 11.98 -7.01
N VAL A 113 13.90 10.93 -7.53
CA VAL A 113 14.50 9.67 -7.98
C VAL A 113 14.41 9.59 -9.49
N THR A 114 15.46 9.10 -10.16
CA THR A 114 15.39 8.83 -11.60
C THR A 114 14.42 7.68 -11.89
N GLN A 115 13.68 7.79 -13.00
CA GLN A 115 12.76 6.75 -13.44
C GLN A 115 13.18 6.19 -14.80
N ASN A 116 13.23 4.85 -14.92
CA ASN A 116 13.54 4.12 -16.16
C ASN A 116 14.94 4.36 -16.75
N LYS A 117 15.84 5.03 -16.00
CA LYS A 117 17.25 5.15 -16.36
C LYS A 117 18.02 3.95 -15.81
N ILE A 118 18.66 3.16 -16.68
CA ILE A 118 19.39 1.94 -16.31
C ILE A 118 20.81 2.00 -16.85
N GLU A 119 21.80 1.68 -16.01
CA GLU A 119 23.22 1.66 -16.37
C GLU A 119 23.94 0.46 -15.75
N GLY A 120 24.89 -0.12 -16.50
CA GLY A 120 25.79 -1.17 -16.02
C GLY A 120 25.09 -2.51 -15.80
N LYS A 121 25.73 -3.38 -15.01
CA LYS A 121 25.11 -4.62 -14.54
C LYS A 121 24.11 -4.27 -13.45
N CYS A 122 22.93 -4.89 -13.49
CA CYS A 122 21.83 -4.40 -12.67
C CYS A 122 20.99 -5.51 -12.03
N ILE A 123 20.43 -5.18 -10.87
CA ILE A 123 19.38 -5.94 -10.18
C ILE A 123 18.18 -5.01 -9.98
N VAL A 124 16.97 -5.48 -10.26
CA VAL A 124 15.74 -4.79 -9.85
C VAL A 124 15.10 -5.50 -8.66
N VAL A 125 14.72 -4.75 -7.63
CA VAL A 125 14.02 -5.24 -6.44
C VAL A 125 12.57 -4.78 -6.46
N THR A 126 11.66 -5.72 -6.28
CA THR A 126 10.22 -5.47 -6.15
C THR A 126 9.65 -6.11 -4.88
N GLY A 127 8.41 -5.76 -4.55
CA GLY A 127 7.78 -6.09 -3.26
C GLY A 127 7.91 -4.94 -2.27
N HIS A 128 8.07 -5.25 -0.99
CA HIS A 128 8.04 -4.25 0.09
C HIS A 128 9.21 -4.35 1.08
N ASN A 129 9.99 -5.43 1.04
CA ASN A 129 10.90 -5.77 2.12
C ASN A 129 12.17 -4.90 2.10
N LEU A 130 12.23 -3.90 2.98
CA LEU A 130 13.36 -2.98 3.08
C LEU A 130 14.60 -3.64 3.70
N LEU A 131 14.43 -4.67 4.53
CA LEU A 131 15.56 -5.42 5.11
C LEU A 131 16.27 -6.25 4.04
N ALA A 132 15.51 -6.97 3.20
CA ALA A 132 16.07 -7.70 2.07
C ALA A 132 16.83 -6.77 1.09
N LEU A 133 16.29 -5.56 0.86
CA LEU A 133 16.99 -4.55 0.07
C LEU A 133 18.30 -4.09 0.73
N GLU A 134 18.29 -3.79 2.04
CA GLU A 134 19.50 -3.40 2.76
C GLU A 134 20.59 -4.47 2.66
N GLU A 135 20.19 -5.74 2.83
CA GLU A 135 21.13 -6.85 2.82
C GLU A 135 21.69 -7.13 1.41
N LEU A 136 20.85 -7.03 0.39
CA LEU A 136 21.32 -7.03 -1.00
C LEU A 136 22.30 -5.88 -1.26
N LEU A 137 22.01 -4.66 -0.79
CA LEU A 137 22.86 -3.49 -0.99
C LEU A 137 24.24 -3.68 -0.35
N LYS A 138 24.30 -4.22 0.89
CA LYS A 138 25.57 -4.57 1.55
C LYS A 138 26.36 -5.60 0.74
N GLN A 139 25.70 -6.66 0.27
CA GLN A 139 26.39 -7.75 -0.44
C GLN A 139 26.79 -7.41 -1.87
N THR A 140 26.17 -6.39 -2.47
CA THR A 140 26.50 -5.87 -3.83
C THR A 140 27.50 -4.71 -3.82
N GLU A 141 27.81 -4.15 -2.65
CA GLU A 141 28.75 -3.04 -2.51
C GLU A 141 30.14 -3.40 -3.09
N GLY A 142 30.67 -2.53 -3.95
CA GLY A 142 31.95 -2.73 -4.62
C GLY A 142 31.97 -3.78 -5.74
N LYS A 143 30.84 -4.43 -6.08
CA LYS A 143 30.78 -5.48 -7.12
C LYS A 143 30.46 -4.98 -8.53
N GLY A 144 30.29 -3.66 -8.71
CA GLY A 144 29.93 -3.07 -10.00
C GLY A 144 28.52 -3.42 -10.48
N ILE A 145 27.60 -3.73 -9.55
CA ILE A 145 26.17 -3.98 -9.80
C ILE A 145 25.38 -2.79 -9.26
N ASN A 146 24.53 -2.20 -10.11
CA ASN A 146 23.57 -1.19 -9.74
C ASN A 146 22.23 -1.83 -9.32
N VAL A 147 21.64 -1.31 -8.27
CA VAL A 147 20.35 -1.76 -7.74
C VAL A 147 19.27 -0.73 -8.06
N TYR A 148 18.16 -1.22 -8.58
CA TYR A 148 16.96 -0.45 -8.94
C TYR A 148 15.77 -0.94 -8.14
N THR A 149 14.81 -0.06 -7.89
CA THR A 149 13.54 -0.39 -7.25
C THR A 149 12.41 -0.49 -8.27
N HIS A 150 11.36 -1.24 -7.95
CA HIS A 150 10.15 -1.34 -8.76
C HIS A 150 8.90 -1.35 -7.87
N SER A 151 7.87 -0.63 -8.30
CA SER A 151 6.57 -0.53 -7.64
C SER A 151 6.68 -0.09 -6.17
N GLU A 152 6.28 -0.94 -5.22
CA GLU A 152 6.26 -0.64 -3.78
C GLU A 152 7.65 -0.49 -3.15
N MET A 153 8.74 -0.72 -3.90
CA MET A 153 10.10 -0.42 -3.44
C MET A 153 10.53 1.02 -3.71
N LEU A 154 9.78 1.83 -4.47
CA LEU A 154 10.09 3.25 -4.71
C LEU A 154 10.41 4.04 -3.42
N PRO A 155 9.63 3.90 -2.32
CA PRO A 155 9.87 4.67 -1.10
C PRO A 155 11.20 4.39 -0.40
N ALA A 156 11.88 3.27 -0.74
CA ALA A 156 13.20 2.93 -0.18
C ALA A 156 14.23 4.06 -0.33
N HIS A 157 14.12 4.85 -1.41
CA HIS A 157 15.01 5.98 -1.71
C HIS A 157 14.91 7.12 -0.69
N GLY A 158 13.79 7.23 0.03
CA GLY A 158 13.61 8.25 1.07
C GLY A 158 14.39 7.94 2.35
N TYR A 159 14.68 6.67 2.62
CA TYR A 159 15.31 6.24 3.88
C TYR A 159 16.82 6.54 3.90
N PRO A 160 17.33 7.35 4.86
CA PRO A 160 18.75 7.72 4.89
C PRO A 160 19.72 6.54 4.92
N ALA A 161 19.40 5.46 5.66
CA ALA A 161 20.28 4.31 5.78
C ALA A 161 20.39 3.47 4.50
N LEU A 162 19.38 3.51 3.62
CA LEU A 162 19.40 2.85 2.32
C LEU A 162 20.02 3.76 1.25
N ARG A 163 19.70 5.06 1.30
CA ARG A 163 20.21 6.04 0.34
C ARG A 163 21.73 6.23 0.40
N LYS A 164 22.39 5.90 1.51
CA LYS A 164 23.85 6.01 1.63
C LYS A 164 24.61 5.14 0.61
N TYR A 165 23.97 4.11 0.04
CA TYR A 165 24.56 3.23 -0.96
C TYR A 165 24.48 3.87 -2.35
N PRO A 166 25.59 4.33 -2.96
CA PRO A 166 25.57 5.09 -4.22
C PRO A 166 25.17 4.23 -5.43
N HIS A 167 25.19 2.90 -5.30
CA HIS A 167 24.72 1.95 -6.31
C HIS A 167 23.23 1.64 -6.18
N LEU A 168 22.50 2.19 -5.20
CA LEU A 168 21.05 2.29 -5.24
C LEU A 168 20.67 3.47 -6.14
N LYS A 169 20.30 3.21 -7.40
CA LYS A 169 20.27 4.22 -8.46
C LYS A 169 18.93 4.91 -8.66
N GLY A 170 17.88 4.14 -8.94
CA GLY A 170 16.60 4.69 -9.37
C GLY A 170 15.46 3.70 -9.30
N ASN A 171 14.29 4.10 -9.78
CA ASN A 171 13.13 3.25 -9.90
C ASN A 171 12.86 2.91 -11.37
N ILE A 172 12.37 1.72 -11.67
CA ILE A 172 11.95 1.34 -13.03
C ILE A 172 10.51 0.87 -13.04
N GLY A 173 9.84 1.03 -14.18
CA GLY A 173 8.45 0.62 -14.36
C GLY A 173 7.44 1.47 -13.60
N LYS A 174 6.29 0.86 -13.34
CA LYS A 174 5.10 1.44 -12.73
C LYS A 174 4.66 0.62 -11.50
N ALA A 175 3.35 0.45 -11.34
CA ALA A 175 2.77 -0.48 -10.39
C ALA A 175 2.94 -1.94 -10.87
N TRP A 176 2.77 -2.88 -9.94
CA TRP A 176 3.09 -4.30 -10.10
C TRP A 176 2.64 -5.01 -11.39
N TYR A 177 1.58 -4.58 -12.08
CA TYR A 177 1.02 -5.36 -13.19
C TYR A 177 1.76 -5.16 -14.52
N ASP A 178 2.62 -4.14 -14.64
CA ASP A 178 3.48 -3.98 -15.82
C ASP A 178 4.66 -4.96 -15.83
N GLN A 179 4.88 -5.64 -14.69
CA GLN A 179 6.07 -6.46 -14.42
C GLN A 179 6.36 -7.51 -15.50
N ARG A 180 5.33 -8.11 -16.13
CA ARG A 180 5.59 -9.13 -17.16
C ARG A 180 6.32 -8.57 -18.37
N LYS A 181 5.91 -7.37 -18.81
CA LYS A 181 6.55 -6.68 -19.93
C LYS A 181 7.89 -6.11 -19.47
N LEU A 182 7.88 -5.41 -18.36
CA LEU A 182 9.07 -4.77 -17.80
C LEU A 182 10.20 -5.78 -17.55
N PHE A 183 9.90 -6.91 -16.91
CA PHE A 183 10.90 -7.91 -16.55
C PHE A 183 11.39 -8.72 -17.74
N GLU A 184 10.56 -8.94 -18.78
CA GLU A 184 11.01 -9.50 -20.05
C GLU A 184 12.06 -8.59 -20.71
N GLU A 185 11.79 -7.28 -20.74
CA GLU A 185 12.66 -6.28 -21.36
C GLU A 185 13.87 -5.90 -20.49
N PHE A 186 13.77 -6.05 -19.17
CA PHE A 186 14.82 -5.70 -18.22
C PHE A 186 16.00 -6.69 -18.35
N PRO A 187 17.22 -6.23 -18.64
CA PRO A 187 18.36 -7.12 -18.92
C PRO A 187 19.03 -7.73 -17.68
N GLY A 188 18.75 -7.19 -16.49
CA GLY A 188 19.36 -7.59 -15.23
C GLY A 188 18.62 -8.70 -14.49
N ALA A 189 19.11 -9.04 -13.29
CA ALA A 189 18.44 -9.99 -12.42
C ALA A 189 17.30 -9.33 -11.63
N ILE A 190 16.31 -10.12 -11.21
CA ILE A 190 15.09 -9.63 -10.57
C ILE A 190 14.97 -10.28 -9.19
N LEU A 191 14.71 -9.49 -8.16
CA LEU A 191 14.41 -9.96 -6.81
C LEU A 191 12.98 -9.57 -6.45
N ALA A 192 12.11 -10.55 -6.19
CA ALA A 192 10.81 -10.29 -5.59
C ALA A 192 10.81 -10.66 -4.11
N THR A 193 10.60 -9.63 -3.28
CA THR A 193 10.64 -9.77 -1.82
C THR A 193 9.30 -10.14 -1.20
N THR A 194 8.19 -9.78 -1.85
CA THR A 194 6.82 -10.02 -1.41
C THR A 194 5.89 -10.10 -2.62
N ASN A 195 4.58 -10.09 -2.41
CA ASN A 195 3.62 -9.75 -3.45
C ASN A 195 3.89 -8.34 -4.04
N CYS A 196 3.50 -8.04 -5.28
CA CYS A 196 2.78 -8.91 -6.22
C CYS A 196 3.72 -9.55 -7.24
N VAL A 197 3.84 -10.87 -7.18
CA VAL A 197 4.50 -11.69 -8.20
C VAL A 197 3.45 -12.28 -9.14
N MET A 198 3.75 -12.37 -10.43
CA MET A 198 2.87 -12.99 -11.42
C MET A 198 3.50 -14.29 -11.94
N PRO A 199 2.71 -15.36 -12.17
CA PRO A 199 3.19 -16.53 -12.90
C PRO A 199 3.87 -16.12 -14.20
N ILE A 200 5.08 -16.64 -14.40
CA ILE A 200 5.96 -16.31 -15.52
C ILE A 200 5.41 -16.98 -16.77
N LYS A 201 5.23 -16.16 -17.82
CA LYS A 201 4.90 -16.62 -19.18
C LYS A 201 6.02 -16.32 -20.18
N GLY A 202 7.06 -15.63 -19.72
CA GLY A 202 8.16 -15.12 -20.53
C GLY A 202 9.45 -15.91 -20.32
N THR A 203 10.58 -15.31 -20.66
CA THR A 203 11.89 -15.99 -20.71
C THR A 203 12.82 -15.65 -19.56
N TYR A 204 12.34 -14.92 -18.54
CA TYR A 204 13.17 -14.35 -17.47
C TYR A 204 13.23 -15.17 -16.17
N SER A 205 12.68 -16.40 -16.14
CA SER A 205 12.65 -17.21 -14.91
C SER A 205 14.06 -17.55 -14.40
N ASP A 206 15.02 -17.76 -15.29
CA ASP A 206 16.40 -18.12 -14.98
C ASP A 206 17.22 -16.99 -14.33
N ARG A 207 16.68 -15.76 -14.33
CA ARG A 207 17.26 -14.57 -13.70
C ARG A 207 16.31 -13.88 -12.72
N PHE A 208 15.22 -14.55 -12.38
CA PHE A 208 14.30 -14.12 -11.33
C PHE A 208 14.62 -14.89 -10.06
N PHE A 209 14.58 -14.19 -8.93
CA PHE A 209 14.77 -14.74 -7.59
C PHE A 209 13.61 -14.33 -6.68
N SER A 210 13.15 -15.26 -5.85
CA SER A 210 12.15 -15.00 -4.83
C SER A 210 12.78 -15.00 -3.45
N TYR A 211 12.13 -14.34 -2.49
CA TYR A 211 12.62 -14.22 -1.11
C TYR A 211 11.48 -14.48 -0.13
N GLU A 212 11.81 -15.16 0.97
CA GLU A 212 10.87 -15.51 2.06
C GLU A 212 9.57 -16.15 1.58
N VAL A 213 8.42 -15.53 1.86
CA VAL A 213 7.09 -16.08 1.54
C VAL A 213 6.74 -16.00 0.06
N ALA A 214 7.45 -15.18 -0.73
CA ALA A 214 7.22 -15.10 -2.17
C ALA A 214 7.80 -16.32 -2.88
N GLY A 215 7.09 -16.81 -3.91
CA GLY A 215 7.51 -17.96 -4.70
C GLY A 215 6.86 -17.99 -6.08
N LEU A 216 7.61 -18.52 -7.05
CA LEU A 216 7.18 -18.74 -8.43
C LEU A 216 7.81 -20.05 -8.93
N GLU A 217 7.10 -20.76 -9.82
CA GLU A 217 7.64 -21.94 -10.47
C GLU A 217 8.86 -21.59 -11.34
N GLY A 218 9.91 -22.42 -11.28
CA GLY A 218 11.14 -22.22 -12.09
C GLY A 218 12.02 -21.03 -11.67
N VAL A 219 11.80 -20.48 -10.47
CA VAL A 219 12.55 -19.34 -9.90
C VAL A 219 13.39 -19.79 -8.71
N THR A 220 14.64 -19.32 -8.62
CA THR A 220 15.52 -19.64 -7.50
C THR A 220 15.11 -18.86 -6.26
N LYS A 221 14.99 -19.54 -5.11
CA LYS A 221 14.70 -18.89 -3.83
C LYS A 221 16.00 -18.46 -3.13
N ILE A 222 16.03 -17.22 -2.65
CA ILE A 222 17.06 -16.73 -1.74
C ILE A 222 16.75 -17.25 -0.33
N GLU A 223 17.73 -17.86 0.30
CA GLU A 223 17.62 -18.46 1.64
C GLU A 223 18.66 -17.83 2.57
N HIS A 224 18.30 -17.70 3.86
CA HIS A 224 19.22 -17.25 4.90
C HIS A 224 19.92 -15.91 4.63
N ASN A 225 19.27 -15.01 3.90
CA ASN A 225 19.86 -13.74 3.43
C ASN A 225 21.12 -13.92 2.58
N ASP A 226 21.35 -15.07 1.96
CA ASP A 226 22.46 -15.27 1.03
C ASP A 226 22.07 -14.79 -0.37
N PHE A 227 22.46 -13.57 -0.72
CA PHE A 227 22.22 -12.99 -2.05
C PHE A 227 23.30 -13.39 -3.07
N THR A 228 24.24 -14.29 -2.73
CA THR A 228 25.27 -14.76 -3.66
C THR A 228 24.69 -15.26 -4.99
N PRO A 229 23.61 -16.08 -5.03
CA PRO A 229 23.08 -16.59 -6.30
C PRO A 229 22.60 -15.49 -7.26
N ILE A 230 21.91 -14.46 -6.75
CA ILE A 230 21.45 -13.34 -7.59
C ILE A 230 22.61 -12.43 -8.01
N ILE A 231 23.61 -12.25 -7.14
CA ILE A 231 24.80 -11.46 -7.44
C ILE A 231 25.61 -12.11 -8.56
N GLU A 232 25.90 -13.40 -8.46
CA GLU A 232 26.61 -14.15 -9.49
C GLU A 232 25.85 -14.13 -10.81
N LYS A 233 24.52 -14.30 -10.77
CA LYS A 233 23.69 -14.19 -11.96
C LYS A 233 23.77 -12.79 -12.58
N ALA A 234 23.66 -11.73 -11.79
CA ALA A 234 23.79 -10.35 -12.27
C ALA A 234 25.17 -10.07 -12.89
N LEU A 235 26.24 -10.67 -12.36
CA LEU A 235 27.59 -10.60 -12.93
C LEU A 235 27.72 -11.30 -14.28
N GLN A 236 26.90 -12.32 -14.56
CA GLN A 236 26.90 -13.03 -15.84
C GLN A 236 26.01 -12.36 -16.90
N LEU A 237 24.99 -11.61 -16.48
CA LEU A 237 24.06 -10.91 -17.36
C LEU A 237 24.69 -9.71 -18.08
N PRO A 238 24.17 -9.33 -19.26
CA PRO A 238 24.69 -8.19 -20.02
C PRO A 238 24.57 -6.89 -19.22
N ALA A 239 25.54 -5.99 -19.40
CA ALA A 239 25.39 -4.62 -18.94
C ALA A 239 24.35 -3.90 -19.81
N ALA A 240 23.64 -2.95 -19.21
CA ALA A 240 22.58 -2.20 -19.84
C ALA A 240 22.88 -0.71 -19.88
N HIS A 241 22.32 -0.03 -20.87
CA HIS A 241 22.35 1.42 -20.95
C HIS A 241 21.03 1.91 -21.56
N ILE A 242 20.11 2.31 -20.69
CA ILE A 242 18.81 2.88 -21.05
C ILE A 242 18.78 4.28 -20.45
N ASP A 243 18.70 5.30 -21.30
CA ASP A 243 18.61 6.68 -20.85
C ASP A 243 17.16 7.12 -20.67
N SER A 244 16.91 8.00 -19.71
CA SER A 244 15.60 8.54 -19.39
C SER A 244 15.74 9.81 -18.57
N ASP A 245 14.98 10.84 -18.94
CA ASP A 245 14.87 12.09 -18.18
C ASP A 245 13.72 12.06 -17.16
N GLN A 246 12.96 10.96 -17.11
CA GLN A 246 11.83 10.81 -16.19
C GLN A 246 12.29 10.78 -14.74
N LYS A 247 11.48 11.37 -13.86
CA LYS A 247 11.75 11.47 -12.44
C LYS A 247 10.47 11.28 -11.64
N LEU A 248 10.62 10.74 -10.43
CA LEU A 248 9.55 10.61 -9.45
C LEU A 248 9.97 11.28 -8.14
N VAL A 249 9.01 11.75 -7.36
CA VAL A 249 9.24 12.25 -6.01
C VAL A 249 8.70 11.25 -4.99
N THR A 250 9.46 10.98 -3.93
CA THR A 250 9.05 10.12 -2.81
C THR A 250 9.74 10.55 -1.52
N GLY A 251 9.47 9.84 -0.42
CA GLY A 251 10.21 9.99 0.84
C GLY A 251 9.61 11.01 1.81
N TYR A 252 8.35 11.41 1.65
CA TYR A 252 7.67 12.14 2.70
C TYR A 252 7.27 11.15 3.81
N HIS A 253 7.51 11.49 5.06
CA HIS A 253 7.03 10.74 6.22
C HIS A 253 6.16 11.65 7.07
N HIS A 254 5.29 11.10 7.93
CA HIS A 254 4.45 11.97 8.77
C HIS A 254 5.28 12.88 9.66
N GLU A 255 6.44 12.47 10.16
CA GLU A 255 7.31 13.36 10.95
C GLU A 255 7.86 14.51 10.10
N THR A 256 8.27 14.23 8.86
CA THR A 256 8.72 15.24 7.91
C THR A 256 7.58 16.21 7.56
N VAL A 257 6.36 15.70 7.34
CA VAL A 257 5.18 16.52 7.00
C VAL A 257 4.69 17.32 8.21
N ILE A 258 4.68 16.73 9.40
CA ILE A 258 4.34 17.42 10.65
C ILE A 258 5.41 18.47 10.99
N GLY A 259 6.66 18.27 10.57
CA GLY A 259 7.68 19.33 10.61
C GLY A 259 7.28 20.59 9.82
N LEU A 260 6.47 20.44 8.77
CA LEU A 260 5.85 21.53 8.01
C LEU A 260 4.51 22.01 8.61
N ALA A 261 4.07 21.46 9.75
CA ALA A 261 2.75 21.74 10.31
C ALA A 261 2.48 23.23 10.53
N PRO A 262 3.40 24.07 11.06
CA PRO A 262 3.11 25.50 11.22
C PRO A 262 2.76 26.19 9.90
N GLU A 263 3.46 25.85 8.82
CA GLU A 263 3.24 26.39 7.47
C GLU A 263 1.94 25.84 6.86
N LEU A 264 1.68 24.53 7.02
CA LEU A 264 0.45 23.88 6.58
C LEU A 264 -0.78 24.47 7.29
N ILE A 265 -0.71 24.62 8.62
CA ILE A 265 -1.78 25.18 9.45
C ILE A 265 -2.03 26.65 9.07
N SER A 266 -0.98 27.47 8.94
CA SER A 266 -1.09 28.85 8.46
C SER A 266 -1.73 28.89 7.06
N ALA A 267 -1.29 28.03 6.14
CA ALA A 267 -1.85 27.97 4.80
C ALA A 267 -3.32 27.55 4.78
N VAL A 268 -3.76 26.66 5.67
CA VAL A 268 -5.17 26.31 5.84
C VAL A 268 -5.97 27.49 6.40
N HIS A 269 -5.51 28.11 7.49
CA HIS A 269 -6.19 29.26 8.10
C HIS A 269 -6.30 30.47 7.17
N GLU A 270 -5.28 30.72 6.35
CA GLU A 270 -5.26 31.81 5.36
C GLU A 270 -6.05 31.46 4.08
N GLY A 271 -6.67 30.27 4.01
CA GLY A 271 -7.42 29.83 2.83
C GLY A 271 -6.54 29.54 1.60
N LYS A 272 -5.23 29.40 1.78
CA LYS A 272 -4.28 29.05 0.72
C LYS A 272 -4.35 27.57 0.36
N ILE A 273 -4.57 26.71 1.36
CA ILE A 273 -4.93 25.31 1.17
C ILE A 273 -6.41 25.17 1.51
N ARG A 274 -7.22 24.88 0.50
CA ARG A 274 -8.65 24.65 0.67
C ARG A 274 -8.96 23.25 1.18
N ARG A 275 -8.25 22.23 0.68
CA ARG A 275 -8.56 20.82 0.97
C ARG A 275 -7.37 19.91 0.69
N PHE A 276 -7.23 18.88 1.53
CA PHE A 276 -6.33 17.75 1.31
C PHE A 276 -7.09 16.59 0.66
N PHE A 277 -6.46 15.92 -0.29
CA PHE A 277 -7.00 14.73 -0.93
C PHE A 277 -6.11 13.54 -0.62
N VAL A 278 -6.62 12.59 0.14
CA VAL A 278 -5.97 11.29 0.31
C VAL A 278 -6.36 10.42 -0.88
N ILE A 279 -5.52 10.41 -1.92
CA ILE A 279 -5.69 9.55 -3.10
C ILE A 279 -4.68 8.42 -2.98
N ALA A 280 -5.09 7.28 -2.46
CA ALA A 280 -4.18 6.23 -2.01
C ALA A 280 -4.70 4.82 -2.34
N GLY A 281 -3.86 3.82 -2.09
CA GLY A 281 -4.25 2.41 -2.16
C GLY A 281 -3.67 1.66 -3.36
N CYS A 282 -4.21 0.49 -3.67
CA CYS A 282 -3.54 -0.46 -4.55
C CYS A 282 -4.04 -0.37 -5.99
N ASP A 283 -3.11 -0.32 -6.95
CA ASP A 283 -3.42 -0.32 -8.37
C ASP A 283 -3.78 -1.73 -8.90
N ALA A 284 -4.57 -1.77 -9.96
CA ALA A 284 -5.01 -2.99 -10.64
C ALA A 284 -5.02 -2.80 -12.17
N PRO A 285 -4.85 -3.87 -12.97
CA PRO A 285 -4.95 -3.78 -14.42
C PRO A 285 -6.29 -3.23 -14.93
N GLY A 286 -6.27 -2.61 -16.10
CA GLY A 286 -7.48 -2.14 -16.79
C GLY A 286 -7.77 -0.65 -16.63
N LYS A 287 -8.96 -0.25 -17.11
CA LYS A 287 -9.36 1.16 -17.24
C LYS A 287 -9.89 1.79 -15.94
N GLY A 288 -10.25 0.99 -14.94
CA GLY A 288 -10.80 1.52 -13.68
C GLY A 288 -9.85 2.48 -12.97
N GLY A 289 -8.54 2.31 -13.15
CA GLY A 289 -7.53 3.23 -12.62
C GLY A 289 -7.49 4.61 -13.29
N ASN A 290 -8.16 4.81 -14.43
CA ASN A 290 -8.19 6.11 -15.12
C ASN A 290 -8.89 7.19 -14.29
N TYR A 291 -9.92 6.79 -13.53
CA TYR A 291 -10.62 7.68 -12.58
C TYR A 291 -9.63 8.43 -11.68
N TYR A 292 -8.68 7.73 -11.07
CA TYR A 292 -7.74 8.35 -10.12
C TYR A 292 -6.80 9.33 -10.79
N ARG A 293 -6.39 9.05 -12.03
CA ARG A 293 -5.58 10.00 -12.81
C ARG A 293 -6.39 11.25 -13.17
N GLU A 294 -7.61 11.06 -13.66
CA GLU A 294 -8.51 12.15 -14.05
C GLU A 294 -8.87 13.03 -12.85
N LEU A 295 -9.19 12.42 -11.70
CA LEU A 295 -9.42 13.12 -10.44
C LEU A 295 -8.18 13.92 -10.03
N ALA A 296 -7.01 13.27 -9.91
CA ALA A 296 -5.79 13.93 -9.48
C ALA A 296 -5.41 15.11 -10.38
N ALA A 297 -5.46 14.93 -11.71
CA ALA A 297 -5.16 15.97 -12.68
C ALA A 297 -6.16 17.13 -12.68
N SER A 298 -7.39 16.91 -12.21
CA SER A 298 -8.44 17.92 -12.14
C SER A 298 -8.44 18.71 -10.83
N LEU A 299 -7.61 18.30 -9.85
CA LEU A 299 -7.57 18.96 -8.56
C LEU A 299 -7.10 20.42 -8.70
N PRO A 300 -7.82 21.39 -8.11
CA PRO A 300 -7.44 22.79 -8.16
C PRO A 300 -6.10 23.09 -7.47
N ASN A 301 -5.41 24.16 -7.88
CA ASN A 301 -4.05 24.47 -7.42
C ASN A 301 -3.93 24.83 -5.92
N ASP A 302 -5.05 25.03 -5.23
CA ASP A 302 -5.15 25.29 -3.79
C ASP A 302 -5.39 24.00 -2.96
N THR A 303 -5.05 22.83 -3.52
CA THR A 303 -5.23 21.52 -2.88
C THR A 303 -3.92 20.73 -2.83
N VAL A 304 -3.82 19.82 -1.85
CA VAL A 304 -2.66 18.95 -1.63
C VAL A 304 -3.09 17.48 -1.69
N ILE A 305 -2.36 16.67 -2.45
CA ILE A 305 -2.51 15.22 -2.53
C ILE A 305 -1.60 14.55 -1.51
N LEU A 306 -2.18 13.75 -0.63
CA LEU A 306 -1.47 12.76 0.18
C LEU A 306 -1.67 11.39 -0.46
N THR A 307 -0.59 10.67 -0.76
CA THR A 307 -0.69 9.34 -1.39
C THR A 307 0.22 8.34 -0.71
N THR A 308 -0.17 7.07 -0.79
CA THR A 308 0.61 5.90 -0.42
C THR A 308 0.35 4.80 -1.44
N SER A 309 1.14 3.74 -1.38
CA SER A 309 0.87 2.49 -2.10
C SER A 309 0.98 2.62 -3.63
N CYS A 310 0.86 1.50 -4.34
CA CYS A 310 1.14 1.44 -5.78
C CYS A 310 0.11 2.17 -6.67
N GLY A 311 -1.05 2.56 -6.14
CA GLY A 311 -2.03 3.42 -6.81
C GLY A 311 -1.43 4.76 -7.25
N LYS A 312 -0.39 5.24 -6.56
CA LYS A 312 0.34 6.46 -6.92
C LYS A 312 0.84 6.45 -8.38
N PHE A 313 1.16 5.29 -8.95
CA PHE A 313 1.67 5.17 -10.32
C PHE A 313 0.64 5.53 -11.40
N ARG A 314 -0.60 5.84 -11.02
CA ARG A 314 -1.61 6.40 -11.93
C ARG A 314 -1.40 7.89 -12.23
N PHE A 315 -0.71 8.62 -11.35
CA PHE A 315 -0.61 10.07 -11.42
C PHE A 315 0.70 10.66 -10.91
N ASN A 316 1.64 9.86 -10.38
CA ASN A 316 2.91 10.35 -9.84
C ASN A 316 3.92 10.82 -10.91
N ASP A 317 3.60 10.64 -12.19
CA ASP A 317 4.31 11.21 -13.33
C ASP A 317 3.92 12.67 -13.62
N ILE A 318 2.87 13.18 -12.97
CA ILE A 318 2.40 14.55 -13.13
C ILE A 318 3.17 15.48 -12.18
N ASP A 319 3.70 16.57 -12.71
CA ASP A 319 4.21 17.67 -11.89
C ASP A 319 3.05 18.53 -11.38
N PHE A 320 2.70 18.35 -10.10
CA PHE A 320 1.64 19.11 -9.46
C PHE A 320 2.09 20.49 -8.96
N GLY A 321 3.39 20.78 -8.95
CA GLY A 321 3.96 22.01 -8.41
C GLY A 321 3.72 22.20 -6.91
N THR A 322 3.66 23.46 -6.49
CA THR A 322 3.43 23.88 -5.12
C THR A 322 2.10 24.63 -4.97
N VAL A 323 1.61 24.74 -3.73
CA VAL A 323 0.38 25.49 -3.43
C VAL A 323 0.67 26.99 -3.54
N GLY A 324 0.22 27.61 -4.63
CA GLY A 324 0.46 29.03 -4.90
C GLY A 324 1.94 29.39 -4.74
N ASN A 325 2.24 30.41 -3.93
CA ASN A 325 3.60 30.85 -3.61
C ASN A 325 4.10 30.37 -2.24
N THR A 326 3.46 29.37 -1.63
CA THR A 326 3.82 28.91 -0.26
C THR A 326 5.06 28.05 -0.21
N GLY A 327 5.46 27.45 -1.34
CA GLY A 327 6.51 26.43 -1.37
C GLY A 327 6.06 25.04 -0.91
N ILE A 328 4.83 24.89 -0.40
CA ILE A 328 4.28 23.60 0.04
C ILE A 328 4.02 22.71 -1.19
N PRO A 329 4.61 21.51 -1.29
CA PRO A 329 4.36 20.59 -2.39
C PRO A 329 2.89 20.17 -2.48
N ARG A 330 2.32 20.16 -3.69
CA ARG A 330 0.95 19.66 -3.92
C ARG A 330 0.86 18.15 -3.98
N TYR A 331 2.00 17.45 -4.11
CA TYR A 331 2.06 16.01 -4.15
C TYR A 331 3.02 15.52 -3.05
N ILE A 332 2.47 14.74 -2.13
CA ILE A 332 3.18 14.19 -0.97
C ILE A 332 3.02 12.67 -1.00
N ASP A 333 4.06 11.99 -1.46
CA ASP A 333 4.15 10.53 -1.39
C ASP A 333 4.70 10.08 -0.04
N LEU A 334 3.80 9.53 0.78
CA LEU A 334 4.06 9.07 2.13
C LEU A 334 4.70 7.67 2.20
N GLY A 335 4.82 6.98 1.07
CA GLY A 335 5.55 5.72 0.97
C GLY A 335 4.71 4.51 0.57
N GLN A 336 5.00 3.37 1.18
CA GLN A 336 4.36 2.07 0.90
C GLN A 336 2.93 2.03 1.46
N CYS A 337 2.21 0.95 1.18
CA CYS A 337 0.88 0.74 1.77
C CYS A 337 0.84 0.73 3.30
N ASN A 338 1.83 0.20 4.00
CA ASN A 338 1.94 0.31 5.46
C ASN A 338 2.05 1.76 5.94
N ASN A 339 2.56 2.68 5.11
CA ASN A 339 2.65 4.09 5.47
C ASN A 339 1.31 4.82 5.38
N SER A 340 0.18 4.14 5.10
CA SER A 340 -1.16 4.71 5.32
C SER A 340 -1.39 5.09 6.78
N ILE A 341 -0.63 4.55 7.74
CA ILE A 341 -0.63 5.09 9.11
C ILE A 341 -0.15 6.54 9.18
N SER A 342 0.75 6.97 8.29
CA SER A 342 1.21 8.36 8.22
C SER A 342 0.08 9.32 7.86
N THR A 343 -0.88 8.95 7.00
CA THR A 343 -2.03 9.82 6.71
C THR A 343 -2.90 10.04 7.95
N VAL A 344 -3.10 8.98 8.75
CA VAL A 344 -3.85 9.06 10.02
C VAL A 344 -3.11 9.95 11.02
N LYS A 345 -1.80 9.76 11.19
CA LYS A 345 -0.98 10.57 12.10
C LYS A 345 -0.97 12.05 11.71
N ILE A 346 -0.86 12.36 10.41
CA ILE A 346 -0.97 13.74 9.89
C ILE A 346 -2.36 14.31 10.17
N ALA A 347 -3.42 13.57 9.86
CA ALA A 347 -4.79 14.02 10.10
C ALA A 347 -5.04 14.31 11.59
N ARG A 348 -4.62 13.41 12.50
CA ARG A 348 -4.74 13.64 13.95
C ARG A 348 -3.97 14.89 14.40
N ALA A 349 -2.74 15.07 13.93
CA ALA A 349 -1.96 16.27 14.26
C ALA A 349 -2.61 17.56 13.77
N LEU A 350 -3.22 17.55 12.58
CA LEU A 350 -3.96 18.69 12.04
C LEU A 350 -5.25 18.95 12.83
N ALA A 351 -6.00 17.90 13.20
CA ALA A 351 -7.21 18.00 14.01
C ALA A 351 -6.91 18.61 15.39
N ASP A 352 -5.86 18.11 16.05
CA ASP A 352 -5.40 18.62 17.35
C ASP A 352 -5.02 20.10 17.25
N ALA A 353 -4.31 20.50 16.19
CA ALA A 353 -3.88 21.87 15.97
C ALA A 353 -5.02 22.84 15.62
N LEU A 354 -6.05 22.35 14.92
CA LEU A 354 -7.25 23.12 14.56
C LEU A 354 -8.35 23.05 15.62
N HIS A 355 -8.14 22.24 16.68
CA HIS A 355 -9.11 21.99 17.75
C HIS A 355 -10.47 21.49 17.23
N CYS A 356 -10.45 20.56 16.28
CA CYS A 356 -11.65 19.99 15.66
C CYS A 356 -11.63 18.46 15.65
N ASP A 357 -12.77 17.82 15.32
CA ASP A 357 -12.80 16.38 15.07
C ASP A 357 -12.06 16.04 13.76
N ILE A 358 -11.50 14.83 13.68
CA ILE A 358 -10.79 14.38 12.47
C ILE A 358 -11.66 14.40 11.22
N ASN A 359 -12.98 14.15 11.35
CA ASN A 359 -13.93 14.18 10.25
C ASN A 359 -14.36 15.61 9.87
N GLU A 360 -14.05 16.62 10.69
CA GLU A 360 -14.29 18.04 10.39
C GLU A 360 -13.13 18.67 9.60
N LEU A 361 -12.01 17.97 9.48
CA LEU A 361 -10.89 18.43 8.66
C LEU A 361 -11.30 18.58 7.19
N PRO A 362 -10.72 19.55 6.47
CA PRO A 362 -10.90 19.69 5.03
C PRO A 362 -10.10 18.60 4.30
N VAL A 363 -10.47 17.35 4.49
CA VAL A 363 -9.85 16.15 3.92
C VAL A 363 -10.90 15.38 3.14
N SER A 364 -10.51 14.86 1.98
CA SER A 364 -11.34 13.92 1.23
C SER A 364 -10.55 12.67 0.90
N ILE A 365 -11.14 11.51 1.18
CA ILE A 365 -10.46 10.22 1.12
C ILE A 365 -11.00 9.41 -0.05
N VAL A 366 -10.12 9.07 -0.99
CA VAL A 366 -10.44 8.37 -2.22
C VAL A 366 -9.47 7.21 -2.38
N LEU A 367 -9.96 6.00 -2.09
CA LEU A 367 -9.14 4.80 -2.03
C LEU A 367 -9.32 3.92 -3.26
N SER A 368 -8.20 3.46 -3.78
CA SER A 368 -8.11 2.32 -4.70
C SER A 368 -7.82 1.06 -3.90
N TRP A 369 -8.34 -0.08 -4.35
CA TRP A 369 -8.02 -1.35 -3.71
C TRP A 369 -7.81 -2.44 -4.77
N PHE A 370 -7.09 -3.48 -4.36
CA PHE A 370 -6.81 -4.65 -5.18
C PHE A 370 -6.71 -5.91 -4.33
N GLU A 371 -5.92 -5.85 -3.25
CA GLU A 371 -5.60 -7.02 -2.43
C GLU A 371 -5.84 -6.76 -0.93
N GLN A 372 -5.37 -7.68 -0.10
CA GLN A 372 -5.79 -7.84 1.29
C GLN A 372 -5.21 -6.79 2.26
N LYS A 373 -4.03 -6.22 1.97
CA LYS A 373 -3.50 -5.12 2.78
C LYS A 373 -4.41 -3.89 2.70
N ALA A 374 -4.98 -3.60 1.54
CA ALA A 374 -5.97 -2.53 1.40
C ALA A 374 -7.25 -2.76 2.24
N ILE A 375 -7.69 -4.02 2.40
CA ILE A 375 -8.84 -4.35 3.26
C ILE A 375 -8.50 -4.12 4.74
N ALA A 376 -7.30 -4.51 5.18
CA ALA A 376 -6.83 -4.22 6.54
C ALA A 376 -6.79 -2.71 6.82
N ILE A 377 -6.27 -1.92 5.87
CA ILE A 377 -6.25 -0.45 5.98
C ILE A 377 -7.66 0.12 6.09
N LEU A 378 -8.60 -0.32 5.23
CA LEU A 378 -9.98 0.16 5.26
C LEU A 378 -10.66 -0.13 6.60
N LEU A 379 -10.54 -1.35 7.14
CA LEU A 379 -11.05 -1.66 8.48
C LEU A 379 -10.33 -0.84 9.56
N GLY A 380 -9.04 -0.58 9.40
CA GLY A 380 -8.29 0.30 10.28
C GLY A 380 -8.89 1.71 10.33
N LEU A 381 -9.19 2.30 9.19
CA LEU A 381 -9.84 3.62 9.11
C LEU A 381 -11.22 3.60 9.79
N PHE A 382 -12.05 2.58 9.53
CA PHE A 382 -13.35 2.44 10.19
C PHE A 382 -13.23 2.28 11.71
N SER A 383 -12.24 1.53 12.19
CA SER A 383 -11.99 1.35 13.64
C SER A 383 -11.61 2.65 14.34
N LEU A 384 -11.08 3.63 13.59
CA LEU A 384 -10.79 4.98 14.09
C LEU A 384 -11.98 5.94 13.98
N GLY A 385 -13.14 5.48 13.50
CA GLY A 385 -14.31 6.32 13.29
C GLY A 385 -14.21 7.23 12.07
N ILE A 386 -13.31 6.95 11.12
CA ILE A 386 -13.19 7.72 9.88
C ILE A 386 -14.35 7.35 8.96
N THR A 387 -15.05 8.36 8.47
CA THR A 387 -16.22 8.23 7.59
C THR A 387 -16.02 8.94 6.25
N ASP A 388 -17.01 8.84 5.36
CA ASP A 388 -17.04 9.51 4.04
C ASP A 388 -15.87 9.15 3.12
N ILE A 389 -15.51 7.86 3.15
CA ILE A 389 -14.49 7.28 2.26
C ILE A 389 -15.14 6.96 0.91
N ARG A 390 -14.48 7.36 -0.18
CA ARG A 390 -14.77 6.85 -1.52
C ARG A 390 -13.88 5.65 -1.85
N ILE A 391 -14.45 4.58 -2.39
CA ILE A 391 -13.70 3.38 -2.78
C ILE A 391 -14.04 2.91 -4.20
N GLY A 392 -13.03 2.38 -4.90
CA GLY A 392 -13.22 1.83 -6.23
C GLY A 392 -11.99 1.13 -6.81
N PRO A 393 -12.03 0.79 -8.12
CA PRO A 393 -13.10 1.09 -9.09
C PRO A 393 -14.30 0.15 -9.03
N LYS A 394 -14.27 -0.87 -8.16
CA LYS A 394 -15.37 -1.82 -7.97
C LYS A 394 -15.55 -2.09 -6.49
N VAL A 395 -16.76 -2.44 -6.08
CA VAL A 395 -16.99 -3.02 -4.75
C VAL A 395 -16.38 -4.43 -4.73
N PRO A 396 -15.72 -4.85 -3.63
CA PRO A 396 -15.29 -6.23 -3.48
C PRO A 396 -16.44 -7.22 -3.62
N GLU A 397 -16.26 -8.25 -4.45
CA GLU A 397 -17.27 -9.29 -4.72
C GLU A 397 -17.69 -10.10 -3.46
N PHE A 398 -16.83 -10.12 -2.44
CA PHE A 398 -17.13 -10.77 -1.16
C PHE A 398 -18.00 -9.89 -0.24
N LEU A 399 -18.29 -8.64 -0.60
CA LEU A 399 -19.24 -7.79 0.10
C LEU A 399 -20.64 -7.97 -0.50
N THR A 400 -21.57 -8.50 0.28
CA THR A 400 -22.97 -8.61 -0.11
C THR A 400 -23.64 -7.24 -0.15
N PRO A 401 -24.75 -7.07 -0.89
CA PRO A 401 -25.51 -5.82 -0.87
C PRO A 401 -25.92 -5.37 0.55
N GLY A 402 -26.26 -6.31 1.43
CA GLY A 402 -26.58 -6.02 2.84
C GLY A 402 -25.41 -5.40 3.60
N VAL A 403 -24.21 -5.99 3.46
CA VAL A 403 -22.98 -5.45 4.08
C VAL A 403 -22.57 -4.11 3.45
N VAL A 404 -22.69 -3.95 2.14
CA VAL A 404 -22.42 -2.65 1.48
C VAL A 404 -23.36 -1.57 2.01
N HIS A 405 -24.65 -1.88 2.13
CA HIS A 405 -25.63 -0.94 2.66
C HIS A 405 -25.36 -0.58 4.13
N PHE A 406 -24.94 -1.57 4.94
CA PHE A 406 -24.48 -1.31 6.30
C PHE A 406 -23.28 -0.33 6.31
N LEU A 407 -22.26 -0.56 5.48
CA LEU A 407 -21.09 0.32 5.40
C LEU A 407 -21.46 1.75 4.92
N GLN A 408 -22.41 1.85 3.99
CA GLN A 408 -22.95 3.14 3.54
C GLN A 408 -23.68 3.89 4.65
N ASN A 409 -24.53 3.21 5.42
CA ASN A 409 -25.31 3.84 6.49
C ASN A 409 -24.47 4.19 7.71
N THR A 410 -23.50 3.35 8.06
CA THR A 410 -22.70 3.50 9.28
C THR A 410 -21.47 4.38 9.07
N PHE A 411 -20.77 4.22 7.95
CA PHE A 411 -19.49 4.90 7.68
C PHE A 411 -19.56 5.89 6.52
N HIS A 412 -20.74 6.10 5.93
CA HIS A 412 -20.92 6.94 4.74
C HIS A 412 -19.99 6.53 3.59
N LEU A 413 -19.69 5.22 3.46
CA LEU A 413 -18.87 4.70 2.39
C LEU A 413 -19.52 5.00 1.03
N LYS A 414 -18.77 5.55 0.08
CA LYS A 414 -19.24 5.84 -1.28
C LYS A 414 -18.47 5.00 -2.28
N VAL A 415 -19.17 4.47 -3.28
CA VAL A 415 -18.52 3.87 -4.46
C VAL A 415 -18.22 5.00 -5.43
N ILE A 416 -17.00 5.03 -5.99
CA ILE A 416 -16.64 6.08 -6.96
C ILE A 416 -17.55 6.06 -8.19
N GLY A 417 -17.81 7.24 -8.75
CA GLY A 417 -18.58 7.45 -9.98
C GLY A 417 -17.75 8.15 -11.05
N ASP A 418 -18.28 9.25 -11.59
CA ASP A 418 -17.55 10.15 -12.48
C ASP A 418 -16.56 11.03 -11.67
N PRO A 419 -15.31 11.18 -12.11
CA PRO A 419 -14.31 11.93 -11.35
C PRO A 419 -14.62 13.43 -11.20
N GLN A 420 -15.32 14.06 -12.15
CA GLN A 420 -15.71 15.48 -12.05
C GLN A 420 -16.88 15.67 -11.10
N GLU A 421 -17.88 14.80 -11.17
CA GLU A 421 -19.01 14.81 -10.23
C GLU A 421 -18.55 14.54 -8.79
N ASP A 422 -17.67 13.55 -8.60
CA ASP A 422 -17.10 13.24 -7.29
C ASP A 422 -16.24 14.40 -6.76
N LEU A 423 -15.44 15.04 -7.62
CA LEU A 423 -14.66 16.21 -7.24
C LEU A 423 -15.57 17.36 -6.80
N ALA A 424 -16.65 17.63 -7.53
CA ALA A 424 -17.60 18.67 -7.17
C ALA A 424 -18.27 18.38 -5.81
N ASP A 425 -18.68 17.14 -5.53
CA ASP A 425 -19.23 16.75 -4.22
C ASP A 425 -18.21 16.91 -3.09
N MET A 426 -16.94 16.50 -3.31
CA MET A 426 -15.88 16.65 -2.31
C MET A 426 -15.54 18.11 -2.00
N LEU A 427 -15.62 19.00 -2.99
CA LEU A 427 -15.34 20.44 -2.82
C LEU A 427 -16.52 21.24 -2.27
N ALA A 428 -17.74 20.71 -2.33
CA ALA A 428 -18.94 21.35 -1.80
C ALA A 428 -19.10 21.18 -0.28
N LYS A 429 -18.38 20.22 0.30
CA LYS A 429 -18.22 20.04 1.74
C LYS A 429 -17.09 20.92 2.25
#